data_AF-A0A433RIX4-F1
#
_entry.id   AF-A0A433RIX4-F1
#
_cell.length_a   1.000
_cell.length_b   1.000
_cell.length_c   1.000
_cell.angle_alpha   90.00
_cell.angle_beta   90.00
_cell.angle_gamma   90.00
#
_symmetry.space_group_name_H-M   'P 1'
#
loop_
_entity.id
_entity.type
_entity.pdbx_description
1 polymer ?
#
loop_
_entity_poly.entity_id
_entity_poly.type
_entity_poly.pdbx_seq_one_letter_code
_entity_poly.pdbx_strand_id
1 'polypeptide(L)'
;MSTQFHQLAAKMDEAIVAVAARVDALKDIDVKFSQLRVDMDSAVIKGMEKFAYREHHLEVRVLSELMFYVMKELQRNIEVAEKLSQQFFKDTSAEAS
;
A
#
# COMPACT_ATOMS: atom_id res chain seq x y z
N MET A 1 0.67 2.02 -34.47
CA MET A 1 0.29 3.09 -33.53
C MET A 1 -0.76 2.64 -32.52
N SER A 2 -2.00 2.28 -32.92
CA SER A 2 -3.06 1.97 -31.93
C SER A 2 -2.75 0.80 -30.99
N THR A 3 -2.12 -0.28 -31.48
CA THR A 3 -1.84 -1.46 -30.65
C THR A 3 -0.80 -1.21 -29.57
N GLN A 4 0.28 -0.48 -29.87
CA GLN A 4 1.31 -0.13 -28.87
C GLN A 4 0.77 0.85 -27.83
N PHE A 5 -0.01 1.85 -28.27
CA PHE A 5 -0.67 2.79 -27.37
C PHE A 5 -1.66 2.07 -26.44
N HIS A 6 -2.47 1.16 -26.96
CA HIS A 6 -3.41 0.37 -26.16
C HIS A 6 -2.70 -0.55 -25.17
N GLN A 7 -1.57 -1.15 -25.55
CA GLN A 7 -0.76 -1.96 -24.64
C GLN A 7 -0.15 -1.13 -23.51
N LEU A 8 0.31 0.10 -23.81
CA LEU A 8 0.86 0.98 -22.79
C LEU A 8 -0.23 1.49 -21.83
N ALA A 9 -1.39 1.86 -22.37
CA ALA A 9 -2.56 2.24 -21.57
C ALA A 9 -3.03 1.10 -20.64
N ALA A 10 -3.09 -0.14 -21.16
CA ALA A 10 -3.44 -1.31 -20.35
C ALA A 10 -2.44 -1.54 -19.20
N LYS A 11 -1.14 -1.42 -19.47
CA LYS A 11 -0.10 -1.54 -18.41
C LYS A 11 -0.20 -0.43 -17.37
N MET A 12 -0.54 0.80 -17.78
CA MET A 12 -0.76 1.90 -16.84
C MET A 12 -1.98 1.64 -15.95
N ASP A 13 -3.07 1.15 -16.52
CA ASP A 13 -4.27 0.78 -15.76
C ASP A 13 -3.97 -0.33 -14.74
N GLU A 14 -3.27 -1.39 -15.16
CA GLU A 14 -2.80 -2.46 -14.26
C GLU A 14 -1.96 -1.91 -13.10
N ALA A 15 -1.02 -0.99 -13.38
CA ALA A 15 -0.18 -0.38 -12.35
C ALA A 15 -1.00 0.48 -11.37
N ILE A 16 -1.97 1.25 -11.87
CA ILE A 16 -2.85 2.09 -11.04
C ILE A 16 -3.74 1.21 -10.15
N VAL A 17 -4.33 0.15 -10.70
CA VAL A 17 -5.13 -0.82 -9.93
C VAL A 17 -4.27 -1.47 -8.84
N ALA A 18 -3.03 -1.83 -9.15
CA ALA A 18 -2.10 -2.39 -8.17
C ALA A 18 -1.74 -1.38 -7.05
N VAL A 19 -1.56 -0.09 -7.38
CA VAL A 19 -1.37 0.97 -6.37
C VAL A 19 -2.61 1.11 -5.49
N ALA A 20 -3.80 1.20 -6.09
CA ALA A 20 -5.06 1.35 -5.36
C ALA A 20 -5.27 0.20 -4.37
N ALA A 21 -5.05 -1.05 -4.80
CA ALA A 21 -5.16 -2.22 -3.94
C ALA A 21 -4.18 -2.19 -2.74
N ARG A 22 -2.97 -1.65 -2.91
CA ARG A 22 -2.01 -1.49 -1.81
C ARG A 22 -2.40 -0.36 -0.87
N VAL A 23 -2.95 0.74 -1.38
CA VAL A 23 -3.49 1.82 -0.56
C VAL A 23 -4.65 1.32 0.30
N ASP A 24 -5.56 0.51 -0.26
CA ASP A 24 -6.67 -0.06 0.49
C ASP A 24 -6.18 -1.03 1.58
N ALA A 25 -5.18 -1.87 1.28
CA ALA A 25 -4.56 -2.71 2.29
C ALA A 25 -3.91 -1.90 3.44
N LEU A 26 -3.29 -0.74 3.14
CA LEU A 26 -2.76 0.15 4.18
C LEU A 26 -3.87 0.77 5.04
N LYS A 27 -5.02 1.13 4.45
CA LYS A 27 -6.18 1.61 5.22
C LYS A 27 -6.69 0.52 6.17
N ASP A 28 -6.78 -0.72 5.71
CA ASP A 28 -7.20 -1.84 6.56
C ASP A 28 -6.24 -2.05 7.74
N ILE A 29 -4.93 -1.94 7.48
CA ILE A 29 -3.90 -2.01 8.52
C ILE A 29 -4.03 -0.85 9.52
N ASP A 30 -4.28 0.37 9.06
CA ASP A 30 -4.49 1.56 9.91
C ASP A 30 -5.72 1.41 10.82
N VAL A 31 -6.82 0.88 10.29
CA VAL A 31 -8.01 0.53 11.08
C VAL A 31 -7.66 -0.47 12.18
N LYS A 32 -6.87 -1.51 11.87
CA LYS A 32 -6.43 -2.51 12.86
C LYS A 32 -5.51 -1.93 13.92
N PHE A 33 -4.55 -1.08 13.54
CA PHE A 33 -3.71 -0.38 14.51
C PHE A 33 -4.53 0.54 15.42
N SER A 34 -5.51 1.25 14.86
CA SER A 34 -6.42 2.12 15.61
C SER A 34 -7.23 1.33 16.64
N GLN A 35 -7.74 0.16 16.27
CA GLN A 35 -8.46 -0.73 17.19
C GLN A 35 -7.53 -1.26 18.29
N LEU A 36 -6.35 -1.76 17.92
CA LEU A 36 -5.37 -2.27 18.89
C LEU A 36 -4.97 -1.21 19.91
N ARG A 37 -4.79 0.05 19.48
CA ARG A 37 -4.53 1.17 20.39
C ARG A 37 -5.66 1.34 21.41
N VAL A 38 -6.92 1.33 20.95
CA VAL A 38 -8.09 1.44 21.83
C VAL A 38 -8.14 0.28 22.82
N ASP A 39 -7.82 -0.94 22.38
CA ASP A 39 -7.83 -2.12 23.23
C ASP A 39 -6.72 -2.06 24.30
N MET A 40 -5.51 -1.61 23.92
CA MET A 40 -4.41 -1.36 24.84
C MET A 40 -4.76 -0.29 25.87
N ASP A 41 -5.35 0.83 25.44
CA ASP A 41 -5.79 1.90 26.34
C ASP A 41 -6.87 1.39 27.32
N SER A 42 -7.81 0.57 26.84
CA SER A 42 -8.83 -0.07 27.68
C SER A 42 -8.22 -1.01 28.72
N ALA A 43 -7.21 -1.80 28.32
CA ALA A 43 -6.52 -2.71 29.22
C ALA A 43 -5.80 -1.95 30.34
N VAL A 44 -5.13 -0.83 30.01
CA VAL A 44 -4.48 0.05 31.00
C VAL A 44 -5.50 0.65 31.96
N ILE A 45 -6.61 1.19 31.45
CA ILE A 45 -7.68 1.77 32.29
C ILE A 45 -8.24 0.75 33.28
N LYS A 46 -8.32 -0.53 32.88
CA LYS A 46 -8.84 -1.62 33.71
C LYS A 46 -7.77 -2.28 34.59
N GLY A 47 -6.50 -1.86 34.51
CA GLY A 47 -5.39 -2.50 35.24
C GLY A 47 -5.07 -3.92 34.76
N MET A 48 -5.39 -4.25 33.52
CA MET A 48 -5.23 -5.57 32.92
C MET A 48 -4.08 -5.64 31.90
N GLU A 49 -3.27 -4.59 31.77
CA GLU A 49 -2.22 -4.47 30.77
C GLU A 49 -1.20 -5.62 30.82
N LYS A 50 -0.91 -6.14 32.02
CA LYS A 50 0.00 -7.29 32.19
C LYS A 50 -0.57 -8.59 31.62
N PHE A 51 -1.89 -8.76 31.65
CA PHE A 51 -2.55 -9.97 31.13
C PHE A 51 -2.65 -9.92 29.60
N ALA A 52 -2.83 -8.74 29.02
CA ALA A 52 -2.96 -8.55 27.58
C ALA A 52 -1.63 -8.27 26.84
N TYR A 53 -0.54 -8.02 27.57
CA TYR A 53 0.76 -7.62 27.02
C TYR A 53 1.25 -8.54 25.87
N ARG A 54 1.16 -9.86 26.05
CA ARG A 54 1.63 -10.83 25.05
C ARG A 54 0.85 -10.74 23.74
N GLU A 55 -0.46 -10.61 23.84
CA GLU A 55 -1.37 -10.52 22.70
C GLU A 55 -1.15 -9.21 21.95
N HIS A 56 -1.18 -8.08 22.66
CA HIS A 56 -0.93 -6.77 22.06
C HIS A 56 0.46 -6.67 21.41
N HIS A 57 1.49 -7.21 22.05
CA HIS A 57 2.84 -7.25 21.46
C HIS A 57 2.87 -8.07 20.16
N LEU A 58 2.19 -9.22 20.13
CA LEU A 58 2.11 -10.03 18.92
C LEU A 58 1.39 -9.28 17.80
N GLU A 59 0.27 -8.64 18.09
CA GLU A 59 -0.48 -7.87 17.10
C GLU A 59 0.30 -6.67 16.55
N VAL A 60 0.97 -5.89 17.42
CA VAL A 60 1.86 -4.81 16.98
C VAL A 60 2.93 -5.35 16.03
N ARG A 61 3.56 -6.48 16.38
CA ARG A 61 4.60 -7.09 15.54
C ARG A 61 4.04 -7.53 14.18
N VAL A 62 2.88 -8.18 14.15
CA VAL A 62 2.28 -8.66 12.90
C VAL A 62 1.84 -7.49 12.01
N LEU A 63 1.14 -6.51 12.57
CA LEU A 63 0.65 -5.35 11.82
C LEU A 63 1.80 -4.49 11.28
N SER A 64 2.88 -4.33 12.05
CA SER A 64 4.06 -3.57 11.60
C SER A 64 4.81 -4.27 10.46
N GLU A 65 4.93 -5.60 10.53
CA GLU A 65 5.53 -6.39 9.45
C GLU A 65 4.67 -6.35 8.18
N LEU A 66 3.34 -6.48 8.32
CA LEU A 66 2.40 -6.34 7.20
C LEU A 66 2.50 -4.95 6.56
N MET A 67 2.52 -3.90 7.37
CA MET A 67 2.69 -2.53 6.88
C MET A 67 4.00 -2.38 6.10
N PHE A 68 5.10 -2.92 6.62
CA PHE A 68 6.41 -2.89 5.95
C PHE A 68 6.35 -3.54 4.56
N TYR A 69 5.77 -4.74 4.45
CA TYR A 69 5.65 -5.42 3.17
C TYR A 69 4.74 -4.67 2.18
N VAL A 70 3.57 -4.20 2.64
CA VAL A 70 2.64 -3.47 1.78
C VAL A 70 3.24 -2.15 1.30
N MET A 71 3.93 -1.41 2.16
CA MET A 71 4.64 -0.18 1.79
C MET A 71 5.74 -0.45 0.76
N LYS A 72 6.49 -1.53 0.92
CA LYS A 72 7.54 -1.92 -0.04
C LYS A 72 6.97 -2.26 -1.41
N GLU A 73 5.83 -2.93 -1.46
CA GLU A 73 5.15 -3.24 -2.71
C GLU A 73 4.50 -2.00 -3.33
N LEU A 74 3.89 -1.13 -2.53
CA LEU A 74 3.36 0.15 -2.99
C LEU A 74 4.44 0.99 -3.66
N GLN A 75 5.61 1.11 -3.03
CA GLN A 75 6.75 1.84 -3.59
C GLN A 75 7.15 1.29 -4.97
N ARG A 76 7.23 -0.05 -5.11
CA ARG A 76 7.54 -0.69 -6.39
C ARG A 76 6.47 -0.42 -7.45
N ASN A 77 5.19 -0.47 -7.07
CA ASN A 77 4.08 -0.21 -8.00
C ASN A 77 4.09 1.25 -8.49
N ILE A 78 4.43 2.19 -7.61
CA ILE A 78 4.61 3.61 -7.95
C ILE A 78 5.77 3.76 -8.95
N GLU A 79 6.94 3.16 -8.69
CA GLU A 79 8.08 3.22 -9.61
C GLU A 79 7.74 2.65 -11.00
N VAL A 80 6.92 1.59 -11.07
CA VAL A 80 6.44 1.04 -12.34
C VAL A 80 5.51 2.03 -13.04
N ALA A 81 4.54 2.60 -12.33
CA ALA A 81 3.62 3.60 -12.87
C ALA A 81 4.36 4.84 -13.40
N GLU A 82 5.38 5.32 -12.68
CA GLU A 82 6.23 6.43 -13.10
C GLU A 82 7.00 6.12 -14.39
N LYS A 83 7.59 4.92 -14.49
CA LYS A 83 8.29 4.48 -15.72
C LYS A 83 7.35 4.41 -16.91
N LEU A 84 6.15 3.88 -16.73
CA LEU A 84 5.14 3.80 -17.79
C LEU A 84 4.68 5.20 -18.22
N SER A 85 4.48 6.11 -17.27
CA SER A 85 4.17 7.52 -17.54
C SER A 85 5.28 8.21 -18.34
N GLN A 86 6.54 8.03 -17.94
CA GLN A 86 7.68 8.59 -18.68
C GLN A 86 7.80 8.02 -20.09
N GLN A 87 7.55 6.72 -20.27
CA GLN A 87 7.53 6.09 -21.59
C GLN A 87 6.42 6.69 -22.47
N PHE A 88 5.23 6.87 -21.92
CA PHE A 88 4.10 7.49 -22.62
C PHE A 88 4.44 8.88 -23.14
N PHE A 89 5.04 9.74 -22.32
CA PHE A 89 5.47 11.08 -22.73
C PHE A 89 6.58 11.05 -23.79
N LYS A 90 7.52 10.11 -23.72
CA LYS A 90 8.56 9.97 -24.75
C LYS A 90 7.97 9.54 -26.09
N ASP A 91 7.08 8.56 -26.09
CA ASP A 91 6.49 8.03 -27.32
C ASP A 91 5.61 9.10 -27.99
N THR A 92 4.85 9.87 -27.21
CA THR A 92 4.01 10.98 -27.73
C THR A 92 4.80 12.22 -28.18
N SER A 93 5.95 12.52 -27.56
CA SER A 93 6.81 13.64 -27.98
C SER A 93 7.67 13.32 -29.21
N ALA A 94 8.06 12.05 -29.38
CA ALA A 94 8.75 11.58 -30.58
C ALA A 94 7.86 11.57 -31.83
N GLU A 95 6.54 11.41 -31.67
CA GLU A 95 5.57 11.49 -32.78
C GLU A 95 5.23 12.92 -33.21
N ALA A 96 5.56 13.94 -32.40
CA ALA A 96 5.30 15.35 -32.67
C ALA A 96 6.47 16.10 -33.35
N SER A 97 7.60 15.42 -33.58
CA SER A 97 8.82 15.94 -34.24
C SER A 97 9.00 15.32 -35.62
#